data_AF-A0A2S7XU81-F1
#
_entry.id   AF-A0A2S7XU81-F1
#
_cell.length_a   1.000
_cell.length_b   1.000
_cell.length_c   1.000
_cell.angle_alpha   90.00
_cell.angle_beta   90.00
_cell.angle_gamma   90.00
#
_symmetry.space_group_name_H-M   'P 1'
#
loop_
_entity.id
_entity.type
_entity.pdbx_description
1 polymer ?
#
loop_
_entity_poly.entity_id
_entity_poly.type
_entity_poly.pdbx_seq_one_letter_code
_entity_poly.pdbx_strand_id
1 'polypeptide(L)'
;MTMLDRMRSFHSLARGAGLIALLALTIPTHADGLNDTGITTCSNATQNGLPCPVAGFPRQDAEYGSNGFNFTKLDAAGNDLPASATDHTCVRDNVTGLIWQVKFSDSYYTFDQAATYTGTVNTIGLCGFNDWRMPNIKELSGIADHSIAYPGPTIDTNYFPNTPSSWFWSVLRLPAARTTRGT
;
A
#
# COMPACT_ATOMS: atom_id res chain seq x y z
N MET A 1 12.00 25.59 25.69
CA MET A 1 12.20 25.66 24.23
C MET A 1 10.86 25.38 23.58
N THR A 2 10.22 26.39 23.01
CA THR A 2 8.79 26.36 22.71
C THR A 2 8.49 25.62 21.41
N MET A 3 7.30 25.02 21.35
CA MET A 3 6.75 24.23 20.23
C MET A 3 6.76 24.95 18.87
N LEU A 4 7.00 26.27 18.87
CA LEU A 4 7.08 27.13 17.69
C LEU A 4 8.45 27.11 17.00
N ASP A 5 9.51 26.58 17.65
CA ASP A 5 10.82 26.35 17.03
C ASP A 5 10.89 25.05 16.21
N ARG A 6 9.85 24.20 16.27
CA ARG A 6 9.76 22.99 15.43
C ARG A 6 9.05 23.22 14.10
N MET A 7 8.51 24.40 13.84
CA MET A 7 7.78 24.72 12.60
C MET A 7 8.55 25.65 11.64
N ARG A 8 9.79 26.05 11.96
CA ARG A 8 10.66 26.84 11.06
C ARG A 8 11.88 26.06 10.59
N SER A 9 11.65 24.91 9.96
CA SER A 9 12.65 24.25 9.10
C SER A 9 12.05 23.85 7.76
N PHE A 10 11.19 24.73 7.23
CA PHE A 10 10.77 24.71 5.83
C PHE A 10 11.55 25.81 5.11
N HIS A 11 12.36 25.38 4.15
CA HIS A 11 13.29 26.12 3.30
C HIS A 11 14.77 26.08 3.71
N SER A 12 15.53 25.35 2.88
CA SER A 12 17.00 25.32 2.73
C SER A 12 17.78 24.17 3.39
N LEU A 13 17.66 22.96 2.83
CA LEU A 13 18.72 21.94 2.66
C LEU A 13 18.30 21.08 1.44
N ALA A 14 18.87 21.19 0.24
CA ALA A 14 20.20 20.75 -0.17
C ALA A 14 20.57 19.34 0.35
N ARG A 15 20.62 18.36 -0.57
CA ARG A 15 21.59 17.25 -0.58
C ARG A 15 21.66 16.37 0.68
N GLY A 16 20.51 15.98 1.24
CA GLY A 16 20.42 14.82 2.12
C GLY A 16 19.90 13.62 1.35
N ALA A 17 20.75 12.64 1.05
CA ALA A 17 20.31 11.34 0.54
C ALA A 17 19.55 10.60 1.66
N GLY A 18 18.27 10.93 1.85
CA GLY A 18 17.34 10.15 2.63
C GLY A 18 16.83 8.99 1.79
N LEU A 19 17.66 7.96 1.65
CA LEU A 19 17.29 6.66 1.11
C LEU A 19 16.10 6.10 1.90
N ILE A 20 15.32 5.25 1.24
CA ILE A 20 14.21 4.43 1.74
C ILE A 20 12.85 4.92 1.22
N ALA A 21 12.50 4.44 0.02
CA ALA A 21 11.22 3.78 -0.10
C ALA A 21 11.19 2.82 -1.29
N LEU A 22 10.64 1.64 -1.01
CA LEU A 22 10.29 0.67 -2.01
C LEU A 22 9.07 1.14 -2.79
N LEU A 23 9.00 0.69 -4.03
CA LEU A 23 7.94 1.07 -4.94
C LEU A 23 6.81 0.05 -4.88
N ALA A 24 5.60 0.55 -4.64
CA ALA A 24 4.38 -0.11 -5.06
C ALA A 24 3.84 0.70 -6.25
N LEU A 25 3.41 0.01 -7.30
CA LEU A 25 2.70 0.63 -8.42
C LEU A 25 1.29 0.06 -8.46
N THR A 26 0.31 0.90 -8.80
CA THR A 26 -1.08 0.49 -9.04
C THR A 26 -1.61 0.97 -10.37
N ILE A 27 -2.55 0.21 -10.92
CA ILE A 27 -3.37 0.60 -12.07
C ILE A 27 -4.63 1.28 -11.54
N PRO A 28 -5.08 2.42 -12.11
CA PRO A 28 -6.35 3.03 -11.77
C PRO A 28 -7.52 2.21 -12.33
N THR A 29 -7.90 1.16 -11.62
CA THR A 29 -9.25 0.58 -11.71
C THR A 29 -10.18 1.34 -10.78
N HIS A 30 -11.50 1.24 -10.97
CA HIS A 30 -12.44 1.78 -9.99
C HIS A 30 -12.24 1.05 -8.66
N ALA A 31 -11.62 1.75 -7.70
CA ALA A 31 -11.45 1.28 -6.34
C ALA A 31 -12.81 1.24 -5.63
N ASP A 32 -13.52 0.12 -5.79
CA ASP A 32 -14.79 -0.14 -5.12
C ASP A 32 -14.51 -0.67 -3.70
N GLY A 33 -14.33 0.25 -2.75
CA GLY A 33 -14.11 -0.07 -1.34
C GLY A 33 -12.64 -0.10 -0.91
N LEU A 34 -12.39 -0.60 0.29
CA LEU A 34 -11.08 -0.80 0.89
C LEU A 34 -11.06 -2.19 1.53
N ASN A 35 -9.91 -2.87 1.51
CA ASN A 35 -9.73 -4.04 2.37
C ASN A 35 -9.86 -3.62 3.83
N ASP A 36 -10.34 -4.55 4.64
CA ASP A 36 -10.24 -4.45 6.08
C ASP A 36 -8.78 -4.57 6.55
N THR A 37 -8.51 -4.28 7.81
CA THR A 37 -7.13 -4.17 8.34
C THR A 37 -6.42 -5.51 8.52
N GLY A 38 -7.11 -6.64 8.29
CA GLY A 38 -6.62 -7.99 8.61
C GLY A 38 -6.82 -8.38 10.08
N ILE A 39 -7.28 -7.47 10.93
CA ILE A 39 -7.60 -7.78 12.33
C ILE A 39 -8.88 -8.63 12.39
N THR A 40 -8.72 -9.91 12.71
CA THR A 40 -9.80 -10.91 12.75
C THR A 40 -10.25 -11.28 14.17
N THR A 41 -9.60 -10.70 15.19
CA THR A 41 -9.90 -10.97 16.60
C THR A 41 -10.03 -9.67 17.39
N CYS A 42 -10.83 -9.73 18.44
CA CYS A 42 -11.07 -8.63 19.37
C CYS A 42 -10.09 -8.67 20.55
N SER A 43 -10.06 -7.58 21.30
CA SER A 43 -9.27 -7.43 22.53
C SER A 43 -10.13 -6.89 23.67
N ASN A 44 -9.62 -7.03 24.89
CA ASN A 44 -10.14 -6.34 26.08
C ASN A 44 -8.98 -5.65 26.83
N ALA A 45 -9.24 -5.11 28.02
CA ALA A 45 -8.23 -4.40 28.81
C ALA A 45 -6.99 -5.24 29.20
N THR A 46 -7.06 -6.57 29.12
CA THR A 46 -6.02 -7.48 29.62
C THR A 46 -5.54 -8.52 28.60
N GLN A 47 -6.26 -8.73 27.49
CA GLN A 47 -6.03 -9.82 26.56
C GLN A 47 -6.35 -9.43 25.11
N ASN A 48 -5.49 -9.86 24.18
CA ASN A 48 -5.69 -9.79 22.73
C ASN A 48 -6.12 -11.17 22.18
N GLY A 49 -6.64 -11.21 20.95
CA GLY A 49 -6.91 -12.48 20.26
C GLY A 49 -8.23 -13.16 20.66
N LEU A 50 -9.20 -12.40 21.17
CA LEU A 50 -10.50 -12.89 21.61
C LEU A 50 -11.47 -13.04 20.42
N PRO A 51 -12.43 -13.99 20.47
CA PRO A 51 -13.54 -14.00 19.54
C PRO A 51 -14.41 -12.74 19.73
N CYS A 52 -14.92 -12.21 18.63
CA CYS A 52 -15.81 -11.06 18.61
C CYS A 52 -17.29 -11.47 18.69
N PRO A 53 -18.18 -10.64 19.29
CA PRO A 53 -17.90 -9.38 19.98
C PRO A 53 -17.42 -9.58 21.41
N VAL A 54 -16.72 -8.59 21.98
CA VAL A 54 -16.28 -8.61 23.38
C VAL A 54 -17.16 -7.70 24.23
N ALA A 55 -17.82 -8.26 25.24
CA ALA A 55 -18.69 -7.51 26.15
C ALA A 55 -17.93 -6.38 26.87
N GLY A 56 -18.50 -5.16 26.86
CA GLY A 56 -17.86 -3.97 27.41
C GLY A 56 -16.82 -3.31 26.49
N PHE A 57 -16.47 -3.95 25.37
CA PHE A 57 -15.58 -3.42 24.34
C PHE A 57 -16.22 -3.58 22.95
N PRO A 58 -17.42 -2.99 22.72
CA PRO A 58 -18.10 -3.09 21.44
C PRO A 58 -17.41 -2.24 20.38
N ARG A 59 -17.71 -2.54 19.11
CA ARG A 59 -17.27 -1.79 17.93
C ARG A 59 -15.79 -1.95 17.58
N GLN A 60 -15.23 -3.11 17.87
CA GLN A 60 -13.87 -3.42 17.44
C GLN A 60 -13.82 -3.73 15.94
N ASP A 61 -12.66 -3.55 15.33
CA ASP A 61 -12.47 -3.69 13.89
C ASP A 61 -12.90 -5.07 13.37
N ALA A 62 -12.48 -6.12 14.08
CA ALA A 62 -12.88 -7.50 13.84
C ALA A 62 -14.39 -7.80 14.02
N GLU A 63 -15.20 -6.86 14.55
CA GLU A 63 -16.68 -6.99 14.60
C GLU A 63 -17.36 -6.55 13.29
N TYR A 64 -16.68 -5.76 12.44
CA TYR A 64 -17.28 -5.16 11.23
C TYR A 64 -16.52 -5.49 9.94
N GLY A 65 -15.32 -6.04 10.06
CA GLY A 65 -14.54 -6.59 8.96
C GLY A 65 -15.30 -7.68 8.20
N SER A 66 -15.77 -7.36 6.99
CA SER A 66 -16.44 -8.33 6.09
C SER A 66 -15.69 -8.54 4.78
N ASN A 67 -14.83 -7.60 4.40
CA ASN A 67 -13.95 -7.70 3.23
C ASN A 67 -12.52 -7.94 3.71
N GLY A 68 -12.17 -9.20 3.98
CA GLY A 68 -10.78 -9.58 4.18
C GLY A 68 -9.95 -9.40 2.91
N PHE A 69 -8.63 -9.58 3.02
CA PHE A 69 -7.75 -9.57 1.85
C PHE A 69 -8.17 -10.65 0.85
N ASN A 70 -8.44 -10.22 -0.39
CA ASN A 70 -8.79 -11.12 -1.49
C ASN A 70 -7.89 -10.83 -2.68
N PHE A 71 -6.84 -11.64 -2.84
CA PHE A 71 -5.80 -11.43 -3.84
C PHE A 71 -5.78 -12.55 -4.89
N THR A 72 -5.48 -12.16 -6.14
CA THR A 72 -5.22 -13.08 -7.25
C THR A 72 -3.82 -12.81 -7.80
N LYS A 73 -3.00 -13.86 -7.93
CA LYS A 73 -1.68 -13.78 -8.56
C LYS A 73 -1.84 -13.64 -10.08
N LEU A 74 -1.02 -12.80 -10.71
CA LEU A 74 -1.00 -12.60 -12.15
C LEU A 74 0.38 -12.89 -12.75
N ASP A 75 0.40 -13.46 -13.96
CA ASP A 75 1.63 -13.62 -14.74
C ASP A 75 2.11 -12.30 -15.37
N ALA A 76 3.23 -12.36 -16.09
CA ALA A 76 3.82 -11.20 -16.76
C ALA A 76 2.97 -10.62 -17.91
N ALA A 77 1.95 -11.34 -18.37
CA ALA A 77 0.98 -10.89 -19.37
C ALA A 77 -0.35 -10.43 -18.72
N GLY A 78 -0.48 -10.52 -17.40
CA GLY A 78 -1.68 -10.10 -16.65
C GLY A 78 -2.76 -11.17 -16.53
N ASN A 79 -2.46 -12.42 -16.89
CA ASN A 79 -3.42 -13.52 -16.75
C ASN A 79 -3.43 -14.06 -15.32
N ASP A 80 -4.61 -14.48 -14.87
CA ASP A 80 -4.81 -15.07 -13.55
C ASP A 80 -4.01 -16.38 -13.42
N LEU A 81 -3.28 -16.49 -12.31
CA LEU A 81 -2.55 -17.68 -11.90
C LEU A 81 -3.27 -18.39 -10.75
N PRO A 82 -3.11 -19.72 -10.62
CA PRO A 82 -3.65 -20.45 -9.49
C PRO A 82 -3.02 -19.94 -8.17
N ALA A 83 -3.76 -20.01 -7.06
CA ALA A 83 -3.27 -19.60 -5.74
C ALA A 83 -1.97 -20.33 -5.34
N SER A 84 -1.80 -21.57 -5.79
CA SER A 84 -0.61 -22.41 -5.58
C SER A 84 0.60 -22.03 -6.45
N ALA A 85 0.49 -21.04 -7.34
CA ALA A 85 1.63 -20.58 -8.13
C ALA A 85 2.76 -20.11 -7.20
N THR A 86 3.97 -20.58 -7.48
CA THR A 86 5.16 -20.25 -6.70
C THR A 86 5.86 -18.98 -7.19
N ASP A 87 5.47 -18.48 -8.36
CA ASP A 87 5.98 -17.26 -8.96
C ASP A 87 4.84 -16.50 -9.65
N HIS A 88 4.93 -15.18 -9.61
CA HIS A 88 3.94 -14.25 -10.18
C HIS A 88 4.55 -12.83 -10.25
N THR A 89 4.08 -12.05 -11.23
CA THR A 89 4.64 -10.73 -11.53
C THR A 89 3.80 -9.60 -10.92
N CYS A 90 2.50 -9.81 -10.82
CA CYS A 90 1.56 -8.85 -10.24
C CYS A 90 0.53 -9.53 -9.34
N VAL A 91 -0.16 -8.73 -8.54
CA VAL A 91 -1.25 -9.16 -7.65
C VAL A 91 -2.46 -8.28 -7.91
N ARG A 92 -3.60 -8.87 -8.26
CA ARG A 92 -4.88 -8.17 -8.27
C ARG A 92 -5.50 -8.25 -6.88
N ASP A 93 -5.92 -7.11 -6.35
CA ASP A 93 -6.84 -7.01 -5.23
C ASP A 93 -8.27 -7.06 -5.77
N ASN A 94 -9.03 -8.09 -5.42
CA ASN A 94 -10.39 -8.30 -5.91
C ASN A 94 -11.44 -7.48 -5.14
N VAL A 95 -11.09 -6.89 -3.99
CA VAL A 95 -11.97 -5.96 -3.27
C VAL A 95 -11.89 -4.60 -3.96
N THR A 96 -10.69 -4.06 -4.12
CA THR A 96 -10.51 -2.72 -4.70
C THR A 96 -10.38 -2.75 -6.23
N GLY A 97 -10.22 -3.91 -6.85
CA GLY A 97 -9.89 -4.04 -8.27
C GLY A 97 -8.47 -3.57 -8.63
N LEU A 98 -7.69 -3.01 -7.69
CA LEU A 98 -6.34 -2.50 -7.97
C LEU A 98 -5.40 -3.65 -8.30
N ILE A 99 -4.48 -3.42 -9.23
CA ILE A 99 -3.40 -4.37 -9.54
C ILE A 99 -2.10 -3.78 -9.03
N TRP A 100 -1.34 -4.58 -8.30
CA TRP A 100 -0.10 -4.24 -7.65
C TRP A 100 1.08 -4.96 -8.29
N GLN A 101 2.19 -4.25 -8.47
CA GLN A 101 3.45 -4.86 -8.87
C GLN A 101 4.04 -5.72 -7.73
N VAL A 102 4.50 -6.93 -8.04
CA VAL A 102 5.36 -7.70 -7.12
C VAL A 102 6.77 -7.14 -7.16
N LYS A 103 7.38 -6.98 -6.00
CA LYS A 103 8.72 -6.42 -5.90
C LYS A 103 9.80 -7.41 -6.37
N PHE A 104 10.73 -6.91 -7.20
CA PHE A 104 11.85 -7.69 -7.77
C PHE A 104 13.20 -7.47 -7.08
N SER A 105 13.43 -6.35 -6.37
CA SER A 105 14.70 -6.07 -5.69
C SER A 105 14.55 -5.11 -4.51
N ASP A 106 15.45 -5.20 -3.53
CA ASP A 106 15.55 -4.30 -2.36
C ASP A 106 16.15 -2.93 -2.71
N SER A 107 16.02 -2.50 -3.96
CA SER A 107 16.58 -1.24 -4.43
C SER A 107 15.82 -0.07 -3.82
N TYR A 108 16.57 0.90 -3.33
CA TYR A 108 16.04 2.13 -2.78
C TYR A 108 15.97 3.21 -3.86
N TYR A 109 14.82 3.87 -3.97
CA TYR A 109 14.60 4.97 -4.91
C TYR A 109 14.32 6.27 -4.16
N THR A 110 14.88 7.38 -4.64
CA THR A 110 14.34 8.71 -4.32
C THR A 110 12.96 8.86 -4.93
N PHE A 111 12.18 9.83 -4.46
CA PHE A 111 10.85 10.10 -4.99
C PHE A 111 10.88 10.37 -6.52
N ASP A 112 11.83 11.18 -7.00
CA ASP A 112 11.99 11.46 -8.45
C ASP A 112 12.38 10.22 -9.26
N GLN A 113 13.21 9.33 -8.68
CA GLN A 113 13.55 8.06 -9.31
C GLN A 113 12.35 7.11 -9.36
N ALA A 114 11.50 7.09 -8.34
CA ALA A 114 10.25 6.33 -8.33
C ALA A 114 9.28 6.81 -9.43
N ALA A 115 9.17 8.13 -9.63
CA ALA A 115 8.39 8.70 -10.72
C ALA A 115 8.97 8.31 -12.10
N THR A 116 10.30 8.34 -12.25
CA THR A 116 10.97 7.90 -13.49
C THR A 116 10.74 6.41 -13.76
N TYR A 117 10.87 5.57 -12.74
CA TYR A 117 10.64 4.13 -12.85
C TYR A 117 9.21 3.81 -13.31
N THR A 118 8.22 4.55 -12.81
CA THR A 118 6.82 4.43 -13.25
C THR A 118 6.71 4.57 -14.78
N GLY A 119 7.40 5.55 -15.37
CA GLY A 119 7.46 5.74 -16.82
C GLY A 119 8.10 4.55 -17.57
N THR A 120 9.15 3.96 -17.00
CA THR A 120 9.80 2.76 -17.55
C THR A 120 8.85 1.56 -17.53
N VAL A 121 8.15 1.32 -16.42
CA VAL A 121 7.17 0.22 -16.31
C VAL A 121 6.03 0.39 -17.31
N ASN A 122 5.55 1.62 -17.49
CA ASN A 122 4.54 1.96 -18.49
C ASN A 122 5.03 1.82 -19.93
N THR A 123 6.32 1.93 -20.18
CA THR A 123 6.91 1.69 -21.51
C THR A 123 7.04 0.19 -21.79
N ILE A 124 7.34 -0.61 -20.76
CA ILE A 124 7.54 -2.05 -20.86
C ILE A 124 6.19 -2.80 -20.93
N GLY A 125 5.12 -2.24 -20.38
CA GLY A 125 3.81 -2.90 -20.36
C GLY A 125 3.75 -4.03 -19.35
N LEU A 126 4.27 -3.81 -18.13
CA LEU A 126 4.32 -4.85 -17.10
C LEU A 126 2.93 -5.42 -16.81
N CYS A 127 2.82 -6.76 -16.80
CA CYS A 127 1.56 -7.48 -16.65
C CYS A 127 0.51 -7.12 -17.72
N GLY A 128 0.95 -6.66 -18.89
CA GLY A 128 0.06 -6.22 -19.98
C GLY A 128 -0.48 -4.80 -19.83
N PHE A 129 -0.01 -4.03 -18.85
CA PHE A 129 -0.56 -2.71 -18.50
C PHE A 129 0.45 -1.58 -18.63
N ASN A 130 -0.01 -0.41 -19.06
CA ASN A 130 0.82 0.77 -19.37
C ASN A 130 0.39 2.03 -18.60
N ASP A 131 -0.46 1.89 -17.60
CA ASP A 131 -1.07 2.97 -16.82
C ASP A 131 -0.76 2.87 -15.31
N TRP A 132 0.39 2.27 -14.99
CA TRP A 132 0.95 2.21 -13.65
C TRP A 132 1.21 3.60 -13.08
N ARG A 133 0.95 3.75 -11.79
CA ARG A 133 1.24 4.95 -11.00
C ARG A 133 1.64 4.58 -9.58
N MET A 134 2.25 5.53 -8.88
CA MET A 134 2.42 5.39 -7.44
C MET A 134 1.06 5.41 -6.71
N PRO A 135 0.88 4.59 -5.66
CA PRO A 135 -0.34 4.56 -4.87
C PRO A 135 -0.46 5.81 -3.99
N ASN A 136 -1.68 6.14 -3.62
CA ASN A 136 -1.92 7.07 -2.52
C ASN A 136 -1.86 6.34 -1.16
N ILE A 137 -1.79 7.10 -0.07
CA ILE A 137 -1.63 6.53 1.28
C ILE A 137 -2.75 5.55 1.66
N LYS A 138 -4.00 5.79 1.22
CA LYS A 138 -5.13 4.90 1.55
C LYS A 138 -5.05 3.58 0.81
N GLU A 139 -4.61 3.60 -0.45
CA GLU A 139 -4.40 2.39 -1.24
C GLU A 139 -3.28 1.56 -0.63
N LEU A 140 -2.17 2.20 -0.28
CA LEU A 140 -1.03 1.52 0.33
C LEU A 140 -1.38 0.92 1.70
N SER A 141 -2.14 1.65 2.52
CA SER A 141 -2.69 1.10 3.78
C SER A 141 -3.67 -0.04 3.53
N GLY A 142 -4.39 -0.03 2.41
CA GLY A 142 -5.36 -1.08 2.06
C GLY A 142 -4.73 -2.44 1.74
N ILE A 143 -3.42 -2.56 1.56
CA ILE A 143 -2.73 -3.85 1.42
C ILE A 143 -1.91 -4.22 2.66
N ALA A 144 -1.93 -3.38 3.70
CA ALA A 144 -1.19 -3.64 4.92
C ALA A 144 -1.99 -4.54 5.86
N ASP A 145 -1.42 -5.69 6.25
CA ASP A 145 -2.00 -6.59 7.24
C ASP A 145 -1.54 -6.20 8.64
N HIS A 146 -2.44 -5.54 9.38
CA HIS A 146 -2.19 -5.05 10.73
C HIS A 146 -2.28 -6.13 11.80
N SER A 147 -2.67 -7.37 11.45
CA SER A 147 -2.58 -8.51 12.36
C SER A 147 -1.14 -9.03 12.54
N ILE A 148 -0.24 -8.66 11.63
CA ILE A 148 1.17 -9.04 11.67
C ILE A 148 1.95 -8.02 12.51
N ALA A 149 2.47 -8.45 13.65
CA ALA A 149 3.28 -7.60 14.51
C ALA A 149 4.74 -7.46 14.01
N TYR A 150 5.40 -6.37 14.41
CA TYR A 150 6.85 -6.24 14.30
C TYR A 150 7.55 -7.47 14.93
N PRO A 151 8.58 -8.06 14.29
CA PRO A 151 9.42 -7.48 13.22
C PRO A 151 9.01 -7.77 11.78
N GLY A 152 7.91 -8.48 11.54
CA GLY A 152 7.51 -8.89 10.18
C GLY A 152 7.02 -7.71 9.31
N PRO A 153 7.14 -7.81 7.97
CA PRO A 153 6.47 -6.87 7.09
C PRO A 153 4.95 -7.04 7.26
N THR A 154 4.23 -5.94 7.46
CA THR A 154 2.78 -5.94 7.69
C THR A 154 2.04 -6.16 6.37
N ILE A 155 2.21 -7.33 5.74
CA ILE A 155 1.64 -7.69 4.44
C ILE A 155 1.65 -9.22 4.27
N ASP A 156 0.73 -9.77 3.45
CA ASP A 156 0.76 -11.18 3.08
C ASP A 156 1.91 -11.48 2.10
N THR A 157 2.97 -12.10 2.63
CA THR A 157 4.18 -12.42 1.87
C THR A 157 4.00 -13.55 0.86
N ASN A 158 2.88 -14.29 0.88
CA ASN A 158 2.55 -15.25 -0.18
C ASN A 158 2.16 -14.56 -1.49
N TYR A 159 1.63 -13.33 -1.41
CA TYR A 159 1.28 -12.50 -2.55
C TYR A 159 2.30 -11.40 -2.80
N PHE A 160 2.94 -10.88 -1.76
CA PHE A 160 3.95 -9.83 -1.89
C PHE A 160 5.31 -10.32 -1.41
N PRO A 161 5.92 -11.31 -2.11
CA PRO A 161 7.22 -11.82 -1.75
C PRO A 161 8.27 -10.70 -1.82
N ASN A 162 9.34 -10.85 -1.04
CA ASN A 162 10.45 -9.90 -0.94
C ASN A 162 10.10 -8.53 -0.35
N THR A 163 8.89 -8.31 0.19
CA THR A 163 8.53 -7.02 0.81
C THR A 163 9.23 -6.84 2.16
N PRO A 164 10.09 -5.82 2.36
CA PRO A 164 10.80 -5.62 3.60
C PRO A 164 9.96 -4.78 4.57
N SER A 165 10.26 -4.90 5.86
CA SER A 165 9.68 -4.03 6.90
C SER A 165 10.33 -2.64 6.82
N SER A 166 9.77 -1.79 5.94
CA SER A 166 10.34 -0.48 5.61
C SER A 166 9.27 0.50 5.15
N TRP A 167 9.69 1.73 4.85
CA TRP A 167 8.80 2.78 4.34
C TRP A 167 8.63 2.66 2.82
N PHE A 168 7.49 3.08 2.31
CA PHE A 168 7.14 3.09 0.89
C PHE A 168 6.63 4.48 0.50
N TRP A 169 6.93 4.91 -0.72
CA TRP A 169 6.48 6.21 -1.20
C TRP A 169 5.00 6.15 -1.55
N SER A 170 4.26 7.20 -1.18
CA SER A 170 2.89 7.40 -1.63
C SER A 170 2.72 8.82 -2.16
N VAL A 171 1.76 8.99 -3.07
CA VAL A 171 1.37 10.31 -3.57
C VAL A 171 0.19 10.83 -2.75
N LEU A 172 0.31 12.04 -2.22
CA LEU A 172 -0.85 12.79 -1.76
C LEU A 172 -1.47 13.45 -2.99
N ARG A 173 -2.63 12.96 -3.47
CA ARG A 173 -3.45 13.80 -4.35
C ARG A 173 -3.99 14.94 -3.50
N LEU A 174 -3.26 16.05 -3.45
CA LEU A 174 -3.93 17.33 -3.19
C LEU A 174 -4.94 17.49 -4.33
N PRO A 175 -6.24 17.71 -4.06
CA PRO A 175 -7.18 18.09 -5.10
C PRO A 175 -6.54 19.23 -5.88
N ALA A 176 -6.47 19.13 -7.21
CA ALA A 176 -5.95 20.21 -8.03
C ALA A 176 -6.61 21.50 -7.55
N ALA A 177 -5.79 22.47 -7.11
CA ALA A 177 -6.30 23.74 -6.64
C ALA A 177 -7.25 24.27 -7.70
N ARG A 178 -8.53 24.38 -7.35
CA ARG A 178 -9.58 24.86 -8.25
C ARG A 178 -9.11 26.21 -8.77
N THR A 179 -8.59 26.24 -9.99
CA THR A 179 -8.23 27.49 -10.63
C THR A 179 -9.57 28.11 -10.99
N THR A 180 -10.14 28.90 -10.09
CA THR A 180 -11.22 29.80 -10.45
C THR A 180 -10.62 30.80 -11.42
N ARG A 181 -10.73 30.48 -12.72
CA ARG A 181 -10.45 31.42 -13.79
C ARG A 181 -11.58 32.45 -13.73
N GLY A 182 -11.31 33.55 -13.03
CA GLY A 182 -12.14 34.74 -13.04
C GLY A 182 -12.15 35.35 -14.44
N THR A 183 -13.34 35.71 -14.86
CA THR A 183 -13.72 36.39 -16.11
C THR A 183 -13.01 37.72 -16.31
#